data_AF-A0A060SDJ0-F1
#
_entry.id   AF-A0A060SDJ0-F1
#
_cell.length_a   1.000
_cell.length_b   1.000
_cell.length_c   1.000
_cell.angle_alpha   90.00
_cell.angle_beta   90.00
_cell.angle_gamma   90.00
#
_symmetry.space_group_name_H-M   'P 1'
#
loop_
_entity.id
_entity.type
_entity.pdbx_description
1 polymer ?
#
loop_
_entity_poly.entity_id
_entity_poly.type
_entity_poly.pdbx_seq_one_letter_code
_entity_poly.pdbx_strand_id
1 'polypeptide(L)'
;MHLQLPLMPSKDLALKLLSAFRAILKAWTLAWPLTFPDAHVVIKFWRDHREPCGFRARIRACWGRIRDYAKPRCVKYRSAEDEEEYWRSAERTRRAYEASNANVIPAEVPLVRYYTPKLLPLYRERAPKEPETREYSLSPRAYCKWHRMVFRGPVRSNATAVEAHSLTGRTSMQLHPTYEEAAQQIRLYSSRDRREMRRISGLATDEEVFGGKRAWTMRYAAMWRAWLDTKGPDVSIVFE
;
A
#
# COMPACT_ATOMS: atom_id res chain seq x y z
N MET A 1 12.09 18.28 11.20
CA MET A 1 12.96 18.54 10.04
C MET A 1 12.83 17.39 9.04
N HIS A 2 12.54 17.71 7.77
CA HIS A 2 12.47 16.75 6.67
C HIS A 2 13.64 17.06 5.73
N LEU A 3 14.76 16.32 5.85
CA LEU A 3 15.89 16.43 4.92
C LEU A 3 15.67 15.40 3.80
N GLN A 4 15.48 15.87 2.57
CA GLN A 4 15.52 15.04 1.37
C GLN A 4 16.82 15.40 0.61
N LEU A 5 17.70 14.44 0.42
CA LEU A 5 18.95 14.59 -0.34
C LEU A 5 18.81 13.78 -1.64
N PRO A 6 18.62 14.43 -2.81
CA PRO A 6 18.58 13.74 -4.09
C PRO A 6 19.97 13.80 -4.71
N LEU A 7 20.76 12.74 -4.56
CA LEU A 7 21.96 12.51 -5.36
C LEU A 7 22.22 11.01 -5.36
N MET A 8 22.27 10.39 -6.54
CA MET A 8 22.80 9.04 -6.73
C MET A 8 24.33 9.14 -6.63
N PRO A 9 24.94 8.77 -5.49
CA PRO A 9 26.38 8.86 -5.32
C PRO A 9 27.03 7.77 -6.17
N SER A 10 28.24 8.01 -6.70
CA SER A 10 29.10 6.88 -7.08
C SER A 10 29.26 5.94 -5.88
N LYS A 11 29.50 4.64 -6.10
CA LYS A 11 29.63 3.66 -5.00
C LYS A 11 30.64 4.13 -3.93
N ASP A 12 31.72 4.78 -4.35
CA ASP A 12 32.74 5.33 -3.46
C ASP A 12 32.24 6.54 -2.66
N LEU A 13 31.47 7.43 -3.30
CA LEU A 13 30.81 8.55 -2.60
C LEU A 13 29.78 8.02 -1.59
N ALA A 14 29.03 6.97 -1.93
CA ALA A 14 28.07 6.35 -1.03
C ALA A 14 28.75 5.76 0.21
N LEU A 15 29.89 5.08 0.04
CA LEU A 15 30.67 4.52 1.15
C LEU A 15 31.26 5.63 2.03
N LYS A 16 31.82 6.69 1.44
CA LYS A 16 32.34 7.87 2.17
C LYS A 16 31.24 8.63 2.92
N LEU A 17 30.08 8.81 2.29
CA LEU A 17 28.91 9.40 2.94
C LEU A 17 28.42 8.52 4.08
N LEU A 18 28.36 7.19 3.92
CA LEU A 18 27.97 6.28 4.98
C LEU A 18 28.96 6.34 6.16
N SER A 19 30.26 6.41 5.91
CA SER A 19 31.26 6.57 6.98
C SER A 19 31.12 7.93 7.69
N ALA A 20 30.88 9.01 6.95
CA ALA A 20 30.65 10.34 7.51
C ALA A 20 29.37 10.39 8.34
N PHE A 21 28.25 9.84 7.84
CA PHE A 21 27.00 9.72 8.59
C PHE A 21 27.18 8.88 9.85
N ARG A 22 27.94 7.77 9.80
CA ARG A 22 28.25 6.98 11.01
C ARG A 22 29.05 7.78 12.03
N ALA A 23 30.03 8.57 11.60
CA ALA A 23 30.82 9.43 12.50
C ALA A 23 29.94 10.53 13.13
N ILE A 24 29.10 11.18 12.34
CA ILE A 24 28.15 12.19 12.82
C ILE A 24 27.14 11.57 13.79
N LEU A 25 26.58 10.40 13.47
CA LEU A 25 25.65 9.70 14.36
C LEU A 25 26.33 9.34 15.68
N LYS A 26 27.58 8.86 15.65
CA LYS A 26 28.36 8.54 16.86
C LYS A 26 28.58 9.78 17.72
N ALA A 27 29.07 10.87 17.13
CA ALA A 27 29.29 12.13 17.83
C ALA A 27 27.98 12.66 18.44
N TRP A 28 26.89 12.59 17.67
CA TRP A 28 25.57 13.00 18.13
C TRP A 28 25.05 12.10 19.26
N THR A 29 25.19 10.77 19.19
CA THR A 29 24.79 9.86 20.27
C THR A 29 25.61 10.02 21.54
N LEU A 30 26.85 10.50 21.45
CA LEU A 30 27.69 10.79 22.61
C LEU A 30 27.33 12.15 23.25
N ALA A 31 26.95 13.14 22.44
CA ALA A 31 26.56 14.47 22.91
C ALA A 31 25.07 14.56 23.32
N TRP A 32 24.22 13.64 22.85
CA TRP A 32 22.77 13.66 23.08
C TRP A 32 22.37 13.52 24.56
N PRO A 33 22.95 12.57 25.34
CA PRO A 33 22.61 12.43 26.76
C PRO A 33 22.95 13.67 27.58
N LEU A 34 23.95 14.45 27.15
CA LEU A 34 24.38 15.68 27.82
C LEU A 34 23.48 16.87 27.51
N THR A 35 22.86 16.89 26.32
CA THR A 35 22.03 18.01 25.85
C THR A 35 20.56 17.84 26.20
N PHE A 36 20.06 16.60 26.30
CA PHE A 36 18.66 16.30 26.55
C PHE A 36 18.48 15.03 27.41
N PRO A 37 18.64 15.12 28.75
CA PRO A 37 18.64 13.95 29.64
C PRO A 37 17.33 13.12 29.61
N ASP A 38 16.21 13.72 29.18
CA ASP A 38 14.88 13.08 29.14
C ASP A 38 14.31 12.89 27.73
N ALA A 39 15.06 13.22 26.68
CA ALA A 39 14.56 13.10 25.31
C ALA A 39 14.91 11.75 24.69
N HIS A 40 13.92 11.10 24.08
CA HIS A 40 14.12 9.85 23.36
C HIS A 40 14.08 10.07 21.86
N VAL A 41 14.97 9.38 21.15
CA VAL A 41 15.10 9.47 19.70
C VAL A 41 14.62 8.16 19.10
N VAL A 42 13.50 8.21 18.37
CA VAL A 42 13.03 7.07 17.60
C VAL A 42 13.51 7.24 16.17
N ILE A 43 14.43 6.37 15.76
CA ILE A 43 14.90 6.30 14.38
C ILE A 43 14.15 5.17 13.68
N LYS A 44 13.31 5.51 12.71
CA LYS A 44 12.66 4.53 11.84
C LYS A 44 13.37 4.49 10.51
N PHE A 45 13.86 3.32 10.13
CA PHE A 45 14.41 3.03 8.82
C PHE A 45 13.40 2.24 8.01
N TRP A 46 13.22 2.58 6.74
CA TRP A 46 12.52 1.74 5.79
C TRP A 46 13.18 1.82 4.42
N ARG A 47 13.07 0.71 3.67
CA ARG A 47 13.51 0.62 2.29
C ARG A 47 12.43 1.26 1.41
N ASP A 48 12.80 2.24 0.60
CA ASP A 48 11.88 2.77 -0.40
C ASP A 48 11.92 1.87 -1.62
N HIS A 49 10.85 1.12 -1.87
CA HIS A 49 10.78 0.21 -3.02
C HIS A 49 10.64 0.95 -4.36
N ARG A 50 10.41 2.27 -4.34
CA ARG A 50 10.30 3.09 -5.55
C ARG A 50 11.67 3.50 -6.11
N GLU A 51 12.72 3.45 -5.30
CA GLU A 51 14.09 3.75 -5.71
C GLU A 51 14.98 2.51 -5.55
N PRO A 52 15.76 2.12 -6.58
CA PRO A 52 16.53 0.88 -6.56
C PRO A 52 17.55 0.80 -5.41
N CYS A 53 17.94 1.95 -4.85
CA CYS A 53 18.92 2.07 -3.77
C CYS A 53 18.51 3.05 -2.65
N GLY A 54 17.23 3.44 -2.55
CA GLY A 54 16.78 4.46 -1.60
C GLY A 54 16.53 3.90 -0.19
N PHE A 55 17.33 4.32 0.79
CA PHE A 55 16.97 4.17 2.21
C PHE A 55 16.43 5.50 2.71
N ARG A 56 15.25 5.48 3.33
CA ARG A 56 14.69 6.66 3.99
C ARG A 56 14.71 6.42 5.49
N ALA A 57 15.34 7.35 6.21
CA ALA A 57 15.30 7.40 7.67
C ALA A 57 14.39 8.56 8.10
N ARG A 58 13.56 8.33 9.11
CA ARG A 58 12.86 9.40 9.81
C ARG A 58 13.23 9.34 11.27
N ILE A 59 13.85 10.42 11.72
CA ILE A 59 14.23 10.65 13.11
C ILE A 59 13.09 11.47 13.74
N ARG A 60 12.49 10.95 14.79
CA ARG A 60 11.57 11.71 15.65
C ARG A 60 12.16 11.77 17.05
N ALA A 61 12.46 12.98 17.52
CA ALA A 61 12.68 13.22 18.92
C ALA A 61 11.31 13.35 19.60
N CYS A 62 11.04 12.46 20.54
CA CYS A 62 9.84 12.51 21.36
C CYS A 62 10.26 12.90 22.78
N TRP A 63 9.56 13.87 23.34
CA TRP A 63 9.67 14.28 24.73
C TRP A 63 8.58 13.54 25.50
N GLY A 64 8.95 12.78 26.52
CA GLY A 64 8.01 12.00 27.34
C GLY A 64 8.63 10.68 27.79
N ARG A 65 8.28 10.20 28.99
CA ARG A 65 8.84 8.95 29.53
C ARG A 65 8.46 7.80 28.59
N ILE A 66 9.43 6.94 28.26
CA ILE A 66 9.22 5.69 27.46
C ILE A 66 8.03 4.84 27.96
N ARG A 67 7.56 5.04 29.19
CA ARG A 67 6.42 4.32 29.79
C ARG A 67 5.08 4.51 29.07
N ASP A 68 4.89 5.54 28.24
CA ASP A 68 3.53 5.88 27.75
C ASP A 68 3.15 5.24 26.39
N TYR A 69 4.09 4.62 25.67
CA TYR A 69 3.81 4.06 24.33
C TYR A 69 3.64 2.54 24.27
N ALA A 70 4.01 1.83 25.34
CA ALA A 70 3.60 0.45 25.51
C ALA A 70 2.21 0.49 26.12
N LYS A 71 1.16 0.40 25.29
CA LYS A 71 -0.20 0.11 25.76
C LYS A 71 -0.06 -1.07 26.73
N PRO A 72 -0.25 -0.88 28.05
CA PRO A 72 -0.04 -1.97 28.97
C PRO A 72 -1.01 -3.07 28.52
N ARG A 73 -0.46 -4.25 28.14
CA ARG A 73 -1.24 -5.48 28.25
C ARG A 73 -1.80 -5.43 29.66
N CYS A 74 -3.10 -5.63 29.85
CA CYS A 74 -3.71 -5.59 31.17
C CYS A 74 -2.96 -6.60 32.06
N VAL A 75 -1.97 -6.10 32.78
CA VAL A 75 -1.08 -6.85 33.65
C VAL A 75 -1.55 -6.46 35.02
N LYS A 76 -1.98 -7.48 35.77
CA LYS A 76 -2.29 -7.47 37.19
C LYS A 76 -1.58 -6.32 37.93
N TYR A 77 -2.32 -5.61 38.78
CA TYR A 77 -1.76 -4.62 39.70
C TYR A 77 -0.59 -5.23 40.48
N ARG A 78 0.49 -4.46 40.71
CA ARG A 78 1.68 -4.99 41.38
C ARG A 78 1.44 -5.24 42.87
N SER A 79 0.51 -4.50 43.46
CA SER A 79 0.09 -4.58 44.86
C SER A 79 -1.41 -4.22 44.97
N ALA A 80 -2.00 -4.48 46.15
CA ALA A 80 -3.37 -4.05 46.45
C ALA A 80 -3.50 -2.52 46.55
N GLU A 81 -2.43 -1.83 46.97
CA GLU A 81 -2.38 -0.37 47.05
C GLU A 81 -2.44 0.28 45.66
N ASP A 82 -1.72 -0.28 44.68
CA ASP A 82 -1.75 0.17 43.28
C ASP A 82 -3.15 0.02 42.66
N GLU A 83 -3.86 -1.05 43.02
CA GLU A 83 -5.24 -1.28 42.60
C GLU A 83 -6.17 -0.23 43.19
N GLU A 84 -6.05 0.07 44.48
CA GLU A 84 -6.87 1.07 45.14
C GLU A 84 -6.60 2.48 44.59
N GLU A 85 -5.35 2.83 44.32
CA GLU A 85 -5.01 4.11 43.70
C GLU A 85 -5.59 4.22 42.28
N TYR A 86 -5.54 3.14 41.50
CA TYR A 86 -6.20 3.07 40.20
C TYR A 86 -7.70 3.32 40.33
N TRP A 87 -8.39 2.63 41.24
CA TRP A 87 -9.83 2.81 41.44
C TRP A 87 -10.16 4.22 41.92
N ARG A 88 -9.37 4.82 42.81
CA ARG A 88 -9.52 6.24 43.22
C ARG A 88 -9.33 7.21 42.06
N SER A 89 -8.44 6.90 41.10
CA SER A 89 -8.25 7.71 39.89
C SER A 89 -9.38 7.54 38.88
N ALA A 90 -9.84 6.30 38.69
CA ALA A 90 -10.98 5.97 37.85
C ALA A 90 -12.28 6.62 38.37
N GLU A 91 -12.49 6.62 39.68
CA GLU A 91 -13.63 7.26 40.36
C GLU A 91 -13.67 8.77 40.09
N ARG A 92 -12.52 9.46 40.20
CA ARG A 92 -12.39 10.90 39.87
C ARG A 92 -12.76 11.17 38.41
N THR A 93 -12.28 10.32 37.51
CA THR A 93 -12.56 10.41 36.07
C THR A 93 -14.05 10.18 35.80
N ARG A 94 -14.66 9.17 36.45
CA ARG A 94 -16.09 8.88 36.35
C ARG A 94 -16.95 10.08 36.77
N ARG A 95 -16.64 10.71 37.91
CA ARG A 95 -17.34 11.91 38.39
C ARG A 95 -17.21 13.09 37.41
N ALA A 96 -16.03 13.28 36.81
CA ALA A 96 -15.84 14.33 35.81
C ALA A 96 -16.71 14.13 34.54
N TYR A 97 -16.94 12.88 34.13
CA TYR A 97 -17.80 12.54 33.00
C TYR A 97 -19.27 12.33 33.36
N GLU A 98 -19.63 12.42 34.64
CA GLU A 98 -21.01 12.23 35.11
C GLU A 98 -21.96 13.27 34.51
N ALA A 99 -21.48 14.50 34.31
CA ALA A 99 -22.22 15.57 33.62
C ALA A 99 -22.49 15.27 32.12
N SER A 100 -21.73 14.36 31.51
CA SER A 100 -21.89 13.91 30.11
C SER A 100 -22.48 12.50 30.04
N ASN A 101 -23.03 11.99 31.13
CA ASN A 101 -23.61 10.67 31.18
C ASN A 101 -24.90 10.64 30.33
N ALA A 102 -24.79 10.08 29.13
CA ALA A 102 -25.90 9.93 28.19
C ALA A 102 -27.07 9.07 28.74
N ASN A 103 -26.93 8.47 29.92
CA ASN A 103 -28.00 7.76 30.62
C ASN A 103 -28.90 8.68 31.46
N VAL A 104 -28.53 9.94 31.70
CA VAL A 104 -29.42 10.94 32.31
C VAL A 104 -30.35 11.46 31.22
N ILE A 105 -31.31 10.62 30.83
CA ILE A 105 -32.30 10.96 29.81
C ILE A 105 -33.45 11.68 30.51
N PRO A 106 -33.83 12.92 30.13
CA PRO A 106 -35.01 13.56 30.65
C PRO A 106 -36.26 12.72 30.37
N ALA A 107 -37.20 12.68 31.32
CA ALA A 107 -38.36 11.77 31.32
C ALA A 107 -39.26 11.85 30.07
N GLU A 108 -39.13 12.89 29.26
CA GLU A 108 -39.91 13.12 28.04
C GLU A 108 -39.35 12.44 26.77
N VAL A 109 -38.12 11.94 26.79
CA VAL A 109 -37.58 11.24 25.62
C VAL A 109 -38.06 9.80 25.63
N PRO A 110 -38.77 9.32 24.60
CA PRO A 110 -39.27 7.94 24.54
C PRO A 110 -38.09 6.97 24.66
N LEU A 111 -38.01 6.31 25.82
CA LEU A 111 -36.99 5.34 26.13
C LEU A 111 -37.16 4.17 25.15
N VAL A 112 -36.23 4.03 24.20
CA VAL A 112 -36.17 2.87 23.31
C VAL A 112 -35.81 1.66 24.17
N ARG A 113 -36.83 1.00 24.73
CA ARG A 113 -36.69 -0.12 25.69
C ARG A 113 -35.92 -1.31 25.12
N TYR A 114 -35.87 -1.41 23.80
CA TYR A 114 -35.20 -2.49 23.09
C TYR A 114 -34.51 -1.88 21.88
N TYR A 115 -33.30 -1.36 22.09
CA TYR A 115 -32.37 -1.24 20.98
C TYR A 115 -31.75 -2.61 20.81
N THR A 116 -32.21 -3.38 19.82
CA THR A 116 -31.42 -4.49 19.30
C THR A 116 -30.37 -3.83 18.42
N PRO A 117 -29.13 -3.59 18.90
CA PRO A 117 -28.08 -3.18 17.98
C PRO A 117 -28.09 -4.21 16.87
N LYS A 118 -28.25 -3.77 15.61
CA LYS A 118 -27.81 -4.59 14.49
C LYS A 118 -26.39 -4.98 14.88
N LEU A 119 -26.20 -6.26 15.23
CA LEU A 119 -24.90 -6.78 15.59
C LEU A 119 -23.98 -6.25 14.51
N LEU A 120 -23.02 -5.43 14.94
CA LEU A 120 -21.98 -4.92 14.06
C LEU A 120 -21.57 -6.13 13.21
N PRO A 121 -21.73 -6.08 11.86
CA PRO A 121 -21.40 -7.23 11.03
C PRO A 121 -20.07 -7.82 11.49
N LEU A 122 -19.87 -9.11 11.34
CA LEU A 122 -18.69 -9.87 11.80
C LEU A 122 -17.33 -9.38 11.27
N TYR A 123 -17.17 -8.12 10.83
CA TYR A 123 -15.94 -7.43 10.49
C TYR A 123 -14.91 -7.27 11.62
N ARG A 124 -15.19 -7.75 12.84
CA ARG A 124 -14.21 -7.78 13.95
C ARG A 124 -13.46 -9.10 14.07
N GLU A 125 -13.97 -10.18 13.49
CA GLU A 125 -13.07 -11.25 13.06
C GLU A 125 -12.17 -10.62 12.01
N ARG A 126 -10.85 -10.81 12.12
CA ARG A 126 -9.88 -10.20 11.21
C ARG A 126 -10.20 -10.62 9.79
N ALA A 127 -11.05 -9.86 9.10
CA ALA A 127 -11.25 -10.01 7.67
C ALA A 127 -9.84 -9.96 7.09
N PRO A 128 -9.37 -11.04 6.44
CA PRO A 128 -8.02 -11.10 5.93
C PRO A 128 -7.88 -9.88 5.04
N LYS A 129 -7.05 -8.92 5.51
CA LYS A 129 -6.91 -7.56 5.00
C LYS A 129 -7.07 -7.61 3.49
N GLU A 130 -8.27 -7.26 2.99
CA GLU A 130 -8.66 -7.66 1.65
C GLU A 130 -7.58 -7.16 0.72
N PRO A 131 -6.89 -8.05 0.00
CA PRO A 131 -5.71 -7.66 -0.74
C PRO A 131 -6.07 -6.65 -1.85
N GLU A 132 -7.36 -6.41 -2.10
CA GLU A 132 -7.91 -5.37 -2.98
C GLU A 132 -7.57 -3.94 -2.52
N THR A 133 -7.40 -3.67 -1.21
CA THR A 133 -7.14 -2.30 -0.73
C THR A 133 -5.71 -1.83 -0.96
N ARG A 134 -4.76 -2.74 -1.23
CA ARG A 134 -3.38 -2.35 -1.57
C ARG A 134 -3.30 -2.06 -3.05
N GLU A 135 -3.07 -0.79 -3.39
CA GLU A 135 -2.70 -0.38 -4.75
C GLU A 135 -1.62 -1.30 -5.31
N TYR A 136 -1.95 -2.02 -6.38
CA TYR A 136 -1.03 -2.93 -7.04
C TYR A 136 -0.42 -2.25 -8.26
N SER A 137 0.90 -2.06 -8.25
CA SER A 137 1.62 -1.52 -9.40
C SER A 137 1.93 -2.63 -10.40
N LEU A 138 1.47 -2.45 -11.64
CA LEU A 138 1.85 -3.27 -12.80
C LEU A 138 2.91 -2.52 -13.59
N SER A 139 4.02 -3.19 -13.94
CA SER A 139 5.05 -2.57 -14.78
C SER A 139 4.57 -2.50 -16.24
N PRO A 140 4.90 -1.43 -17.00
CA PRO A 140 4.58 -1.34 -18.42
C PRO A 140 5.05 -2.55 -19.23
N ARG A 141 6.23 -3.11 -18.92
CA ARG A 141 6.75 -4.34 -19.56
C ARG A 141 5.82 -5.53 -19.37
N ALA A 142 5.36 -5.77 -18.14
CA ALA A 142 4.47 -6.88 -17.84
C ALA A 142 3.11 -6.70 -18.52
N TYR A 143 2.63 -5.46 -18.63
CA TYR A 143 1.42 -5.13 -19.38
C TYR A 143 1.56 -5.42 -20.88
N CYS A 144 2.63 -4.92 -21.53
CA CYS A 144 2.89 -5.21 -22.95
C CYS A 144 2.99 -6.72 -23.21
N LYS A 145 3.64 -7.45 -22.30
CA LYS A 145 3.75 -8.92 -22.37
C LYS A 145 2.39 -9.59 -22.28
N TRP A 146 1.61 -9.26 -21.24
CA TRP A 146 0.25 -9.75 -21.07
C TRP A 146 -0.62 -9.45 -22.30
N HIS A 147 -0.55 -8.22 -22.83
CA HIS A 147 -1.34 -7.80 -23.98
C HIS A 147 -0.99 -8.62 -25.24
N ARG A 148 0.30 -8.93 -25.45
CA ARG A 148 0.74 -9.81 -26.55
C ARG A 148 0.26 -11.24 -26.37
N MET A 149 0.16 -11.72 -25.14
CA MET A 149 -0.33 -13.07 -24.85
C MET A 149 -1.84 -13.20 -25.03
N VAL A 150 -2.60 -12.15 -24.71
CA VAL A 150 -4.07 -12.18 -24.65
C VAL A 150 -4.75 -11.73 -25.94
N PHE A 151 -4.19 -10.73 -26.63
CA PHE A 151 -4.78 -10.19 -27.85
C PHE A 151 -3.97 -10.61 -29.07
N ARG A 152 -4.66 -10.91 -30.17
CA ARG A 152 -4.02 -11.09 -31.46
C ARG A 152 -3.74 -9.71 -32.05
N GLY A 153 -2.48 -9.46 -32.42
CA GLY A 153 -2.10 -8.25 -33.11
C GLY A 153 -0.77 -8.44 -33.85
N PRO A 154 -0.57 -7.76 -34.98
CA PRO A 154 0.76 -7.66 -35.56
C PRO A 154 1.68 -6.92 -34.57
N VAL A 155 2.89 -7.45 -34.41
CA VAL A 155 3.95 -6.70 -33.73
C VAL A 155 4.27 -5.50 -34.62
N ARG A 156 4.31 -4.27 -34.05
CA ARG A 156 4.84 -3.09 -34.74
C ARG A 156 6.30 -3.40 -35.13
N SER A 157 6.51 -3.95 -36.32
CA SER A 157 7.81 -3.97 -36.96
C SER A 157 8.03 -2.58 -37.54
N ASN A 158 9.19 -2.01 -37.29
CA ASN A 158 9.58 -0.66 -37.72
C ASN A 158 9.59 -0.48 -39.27
N ALA A 159 9.23 -1.52 -40.03
CA ALA A 159 9.59 -1.69 -41.43
C ALA A 159 8.55 -1.20 -42.46
N THR A 160 7.28 -0.97 -42.14
CA THR A 160 6.32 -0.49 -43.16
C THR A 160 5.10 0.15 -42.51
N ALA A 161 5.24 1.40 -42.07
CA ALA A 161 4.13 2.23 -41.60
C ALA A 161 3.36 2.93 -42.75
N VAL A 162 3.68 2.64 -44.02
CA VAL A 162 3.24 3.48 -45.15
C VAL A 162 2.08 2.88 -45.97
N GLU A 163 1.73 1.59 -45.88
CA GLU A 163 0.78 0.97 -46.83
C GLU A 163 -0.31 0.06 -46.21
N ALA A 164 -0.91 0.43 -45.09
CA ALA A 164 -2.01 -0.36 -44.49
C ALA A 164 -3.30 0.44 -44.23
N HIS A 165 -3.61 1.42 -45.08
CA HIS A 165 -4.81 2.26 -44.93
C HIS A 165 -5.93 2.04 -45.95
N SER A 166 -5.85 1.02 -46.80
CA SER A 166 -6.89 0.79 -47.79
C SER A 166 -7.24 -0.69 -47.89
N LEU A 167 -8.47 -1.04 -47.49
CA LEU A 167 -9.39 -2.01 -48.13
C LEU A 167 -9.99 -3.19 -47.35
N THR A 168 -9.78 -3.39 -46.04
CA THR A 168 -10.52 -4.45 -45.32
C THR A 168 -11.31 -3.92 -44.13
N GLY A 169 -12.58 -3.59 -44.37
CA GLY A 169 -13.56 -3.12 -43.38
C GLY A 169 -14.07 -4.19 -42.40
N ARG A 170 -13.23 -5.11 -41.91
CA ARG A 170 -13.63 -6.05 -40.86
C ARG A 170 -12.43 -6.47 -40.05
N THR A 171 -12.53 -6.25 -38.74
CA THR A 171 -11.53 -6.48 -37.68
C THR A 171 -10.48 -5.37 -37.59
N SER A 172 -10.76 -4.39 -36.72
CA SER A 172 -9.74 -3.48 -36.20
C SER A 172 -8.61 -4.32 -35.60
N MET A 173 -7.50 -4.46 -36.33
CA MET A 173 -6.30 -5.11 -35.83
C MET A 173 -5.71 -4.21 -34.75
N GLN A 174 -5.99 -4.53 -33.49
CA GLN A 174 -5.39 -3.82 -32.37
C GLN A 174 -3.88 -4.01 -32.39
N LEU A 175 -3.16 -2.92 -32.68
CA LEU A 175 -1.71 -2.85 -32.56
C LEU A 175 -1.31 -3.04 -31.10
N HIS A 176 -0.21 -3.77 -30.88
CA HIS A 176 0.30 -3.94 -29.52
C HIS A 176 0.81 -2.60 -28.95
N PRO A 177 0.46 -2.28 -27.70
CA PRO A 177 0.76 -0.98 -27.11
C PRO A 177 2.26 -0.78 -26.91
N THR A 178 2.72 0.45 -27.10
CA THR A 178 4.09 0.88 -26.72
C THR A 178 4.22 0.97 -25.20
N TYR A 179 5.46 1.13 -24.71
CA TYR A 179 5.71 1.29 -23.27
C TYR A 179 5.03 2.53 -22.67
N GLU A 180 4.96 3.63 -23.43
CA GLU A 180 4.31 4.88 -23.01
C GLU A 180 2.80 4.74 -23.00
N GLU A 181 2.22 4.18 -24.07
CA GLU A 181 0.79 3.86 -24.15
C GLU A 181 0.37 2.88 -23.04
N ALA A 182 1.20 1.87 -22.76
CA ALA A 182 0.98 0.92 -21.68
C ALA A 182 0.91 1.62 -20.31
N ALA A 183 1.80 2.57 -20.03
CA ALA A 183 1.78 3.31 -18.77
C ALA A 183 0.48 4.11 -18.56
N GLN A 184 -0.11 4.61 -19.64
CA GLN A 184 -1.40 5.30 -19.62
C GLN A 184 -2.55 4.29 -19.47
N GLN A 185 -2.57 3.23 -20.29
CA GLN A 185 -3.62 2.21 -20.27
C GLN A 185 -3.71 1.44 -18.94
N ILE A 186 -2.58 1.19 -18.27
CA ILE A 186 -2.56 0.54 -16.94
C ILE A 186 -3.43 1.31 -15.92
N ARG A 187 -3.58 2.63 -16.06
CA ARG A 187 -4.39 3.44 -15.14
C ARG A 187 -5.90 3.15 -15.28
N LEU A 188 -6.33 2.61 -16.42
CA LEU A 188 -7.74 2.28 -16.69
C LEU A 188 -8.18 0.97 -16.01
N TYR A 189 -7.25 0.19 -15.46
CA TYR A 189 -7.53 -1.11 -14.88
C TYR A 189 -7.51 -1.08 -13.34
N SER A 190 -8.43 -1.84 -12.73
CA SER A 190 -8.52 -1.96 -11.27
C SER A 190 -7.25 -2.61 -10.70
N SER A 191 -7.00 -2.45 -9.40
CA SER A 191 -5.90 -3.16 -8.71
C SER A 191 -6.02 -4.69 -8.83
N ARG A 192 -7.26 -5.20 -8.91
CA ARG A 192 -7.56 -6.63 -9.08
C ARG A 192 -7.15 -7.11 -10.48
N ASP A 193 -7.50 -6.33 -11.51
CA ASP A 193 -7.10 -6.63 -12.89
C ASP A 193 -5.59 -6.58 -13.07
N ARG A 194 -4.94 -5.55 -12.55
CA ARG A 194 -3.48 -5.40 -12.64
C ARG A 194 -2.74 -6.58 -12.01
N ARG A 195 -3.29 -7.15 -10.94
CA ARG A 195 -2.75 -8.36 -10.32
C ARG A 195 -2.90 -9.57 -11.23
N GLU A 196 -4.07 -9.73 -11.83
CA GLU A 196 -4.34 -10.85 -12.73
C GLU A 196 -3.54 -10.77 -14.03
N MET A 197 -3.42 -9.58 -14.61
CA MET A 197 -2.52 -9.31 -15.74
C MET A 197 -1.08 -9.72 -15.40
N ARG A 198 -0.59 -9.35 -14.20
CA ARG A 198 0.74 -9.78 -13.74
C ARG A 198 0.83 -11.30 -13.61
N ARG A 199 -0.19 -11.95 -13.03
CA ARG A 199 -0.24 -13.42 -12.90
C ARG A 199 -0.11 -14.09 -14.27
N ILE A 200 -0.95 -13.70 -15.23
CA ILE A 200 -0.93 -14.25 -16.59
C ILE A 200 0.40 -13.96 -17.29
N SER A 201 0.93 -12.74 -17.15
CA SER A 201 2.23 -12.36 -17.73
C SER A 201 3.40 -13.21 -17.23
N GLY A 202 3.28 -13.80 -16.04
CA GLY A 202 4.29 -14.69 -15.45
C GLY A 202 4.25 -16.13 -15.98
N LEU A 203 3.22 -16.52 -16.75
CA LEU A 203 3.04 -17.90 -17.25
C LEU A 203 3.80 -18.22 -18.54
N ALA A 204 4.48 -17.23 -19.12
CA ALA A 204 5.36 -17.40 -20.27
C ALA A 204 6.68 -16.68 -19.97
N THR A 205 7.78 -17.05 -20.61
CA THR A 205 9.02 -16.25 -20.48
C THR A 205 8.99 -15.04 -21.43
N ASP A 206 9.91 -14.11 -21.25
CA ASP A 206 9.99 -12.93 -22.13
C ASP A 206 10.47 -13.31 -23.52
N GLU A 207 11.35 -14.31 -23.63
CA GLU A 207 11.89 -14.83 -24.89
C GLU A 207 10.79 -15.49 -25.73
N GLU A 208 9.85 -16.20 -25.08
CA GLU A 208 8.71 -16.83 -25.75
C GLU A 208 7.75 -15.79 -26.35
N VAL A 209 7.50 -14.69 -25.64
CA VAL A 209 6.50 -13.69 -26.02
C VAL A 209 7.07 -12.63 -26.96
N PHE A 210 8.28 -12.15 -26.69
CA PHE A 210 8.91 -11.08 -27.45
C PHE A 210 9.85 -11.59 -28.54
N GLY A 211 10.41 -12.79 -28.40
CA GLY A 211 11.38 -13.35 -29.35
C GLY A 211 10.77 -13.90 -30.65
N GLY A 212 9.45 -13.86 -30.82
CA GLY A 212 8.75 -14.24 -32.06
C GLY A 212 8.85 -15.72 -32.45
N LYS A 213 9.52 -16.55 -31.64
CA LYS A 213 9.74 -17.97 -31.93
C LYS A 213 8.48 -18.82 -31.78
N ARG A 214 7.49 -18.35 -31.03
CA ARG A 214 6.29 -19.11 -30.69
C ARG A 214 5.06 -18.47 -31.31
N ALA A 215 4.27 -19.27 -32.02
CA ALA A 215 2.96 -18.85 -32.51
C ALA A 215 2.07 -18.47 -31.33
N TRP A 216 1.33 -17.38 -31.47
CA TRP A 216 0.36 -16.94 -30.47
C TRP A 216 -0.66 -18.05 -30.19
N THR A 217 -1.05 -18.25 -28.93
CA THR A 217 -2.00 -19.30 -28.52
C THR A 217 -3.23 -18.70 -27.83
N MET A 218 -4.42 -19.27 -28.10
CA MET A 218 -5.68 -18.82 -27.46
C MET A 218 -5.74 -19.10 -25.95
N ARG A 219 -4.80 -19.88 -25.40
CA ARG A 219 -4.82 -20.30 -24.00
C ARG A 219 -4.91 -19.12 -23.03
N TYR A 220 -4.09 -18.10 -23.21
CA TYR A 220 -4.06 -16.95 -22.31
C TYR A 220 -5.28 -16.04 -22.50
N ALA A 221 -5.79 -15.94 -23.74
CA ALA A 221 -7.03 -15.23 -24.02
C ALA A 221 -8.23 -15.88 -23.30
N ALA A 222 -8.30 -17.22 -23.29
CA ALA A 222 -9.33 -17.96 -22.57
C ALA A 222 -9.24 -17.74 -21.05
N MET A 223 -8.02 -17.74 -20.49
CA MET A 223 -7.81 -17.44 -19.06
C MET A 223 -8.27 -16.03 -18.69
N TRP A 224 -7.96 -15.04 -19.53
CA TRP A 224 -8.39 -13.66 -19.30
C TRP A 224 -9.91 -13.50 -19.39
N ARG A 225 -10.56 -14.14 -20.37
CA ARG A 225 -12.03 -14.15 -20.47
C ARG A 225 -12.70 -14.79 -19.25
N ALA A 226 -12.24 -15.97 -18.85
CA ALA A 226 -12.77 -16.65 -17.66
C ALA A 226 -12.61 -15.81 -16.39
N TRP A 227 -11.52 -15.04 -16.27
CA TRP A 227 -11.34 -14.08 -15.19
C TRP A 227 -12.39 -12.96 -15.25
N LEU A 228 -12.61 -12.34 -16.40
CA LEU A 228 -13.62 -11.30 -16.58
C LEU A 228 -15.02 -11.80 -16.24
N ASP A 229 -15.36 -13.02 -16.67
CA ASP A 229 -16.65 -13.66 -16.37
C ASP A 229 -16.83 -13.89 -14.86
N THR A 230 -15.76 -14.31 -14.17
CA THR A 230 -15.79 -14.56 -12.71
C THR A 230 -15.80 -13.27 -11.90
N LYS A 231 -15.13 -12.22 -12.39
CA LYS A 231 -15.02 -10.93 -11.73
C LYS A 231 -16.37 -10.20 -11.68
N GLY A 232 -17.18 -10.37 -12.72
CA GLY A 232 -18.39 -9.59 -12.91
C GLY A 232 -18.11 -8.17 -13.42
N PRO A 233 -19.15 -7.38 -13.72
CA PRO A 233 -19.00 -6.02 -14.24
C PRO A 233 -18.32 -5.12 -13.20
N ASP A 234 -17.34 -4.33 -13.64
CA ASP A 234 -16.77 -3.26 -12.82
C ASP A 234 -17.83 -2.20 -12.57
N VAL A 235 -18.37 -2.14 -11.35
CA VAL A 235 -19.20 -1.02 -10.92
C VAL A 235 -18.28 0.15 -10.60
N SER A 236 -17.99 0.97 -11.61
CA SER A 236 -17.33 2.26 -11.37
C SER A 236 -18.33 3.20 -10.71
N ILE A 237 -18.19 3.46 -9.41
CA ILE A 237 -18.92 4.53 -8.74
C ILE A 237 -18.24 5.84 -9.13
N VAL A 238 -18.82 6.55 -10.11
CA VAL A 238 -18.41 7.92 -10.46
C VAL A 238 -19.17 8.85 -9.52
N PHE A 239 -18.45 9.61 -8.70
CA PHE A 239 -19.06 10.70 -7.93
C PHE A 239 -19.08 11.94 -8.84
N GLU A 240 -20.28 12.43 -9.15
CA GLU A 240 -20.51 13.73 -9.78
C GLU A 240 -20.50 14.86 -8.74
#